data_AF-A0A3N2RHT0-F1
#
_entry.id   AF-A0A3N2RHT0-F1
#
_cell.length_a   1.000
_cell.length_b   1.000
_cell.length_c   1.000
_cell.angle_alpha   90.00
_cell.angle_beta   90.00
_cell.angle_gamma   90.00
#
_symmetry.space_group_name_H-M   'P 1'
#
loop_
_entity.id
_entity.type
_entity.pdbx_description
1 polymer ?
#
loop_
_entity_poly.entity_id
_entity_poly.type
_entity_poly.pdbx_seq_one_letter_code
_entity_poly.pdbx_strand_id
1 'polypeptide(L)'
;MDITAYWDFYDFPRYILARDEQGLYWIFEGGFDDEVDEYRDHFIMKCVGRDRDEALRQFEGRIAIPLDVDRSRYERVALTEIAFDESRRKRIRIGTA
;
A
#
# COMPACT_ATOMS: atom_id res chain seq x y z
N MET A 1 -8.05 7.51 2.76
CA MET A 1 -6.79 7.96 2.13
C MET A 1 -6.99 8.09 0.63
N ASP A 2 -6.41 9.11 -0.01
CA ASP A 2 -6.45 9.28 -1.45
C ASP A 2 -5.22 8.64 -2.10
N ILE A 3 -5.42 7.85 -3.15
CA ILE A 3 -4.33 7.20 -3.90
C ILE A 3 -3.69 8.24 -4.80
N THR A 4 -2.38 8.40 -4.66
CA THR A 4 -1.59 9.31 -5.51
C THR A 4 -0.89 8.57 -6.65
N ALA A 5 -0.52 7.31 -6.44
CA ALA A 5 0.05 6.44 -7.47
C ALA A 5 -0.13 4.96 -7.10
N TYR A 6 -0.13 4.06 -8.08
CA TYR A 6 -0.11 2.61 -7.85
C TYR A 6 0.67 1.88 -8.96
N TRP A 7 1.21 0.71 -8.64
CA TRP A 7 1.82 -0.24 -9.59
C TRP A 7 1.12 -1.59 -9.51
N ASP A 8 1.28 -2.36 -10.59
CA ASP A 8 0.84 -3.76 -10.74
C ASP A 8 -0.65 -3.96 -10.41
N PHE A 9 -1.47 -3.77 -11.43
CA PHE A 9 -2.92 -3.84 -11.35
C PHE A 9 -3.42 -5.19 -11.89
N TYR A 10 -3.91 -6.03 -11.00
CA TYR A 10 -4.72 -7.22 -11.31
C TYR A 10 -6.14 -6.98 -10.76
N ASP A 11 -6.70 -7.90 -9.98
CA ASP A 11 -7.99 -7.70 -9.28
C ASP A 11 -7.91 -6.56 -8.23
N PHE A 12 -6.72 -6.24 -7.75
CA PHE A 12 -6.43 -5.04 -6.97
C PHE A 12 -4.99 -4.57 -7.19
N PRO A 13 -4.65 -3.28 -6.93
CA PRO A 13 -3.29 -2.80 -7.07
C PRO A 13 -2.39 -3.34 -5.96
N ARG A 14 -1.23 -3.90 -6.33
CA ARG A 14 -0.31 -4.58 -5.38
C ARG A 14 0.63 -3.62 -4.66
N TYR A 15 0.87 -2.43 -5.22
CA TYR A 15 1.76 -1.45 -4.60
C TYR A 15 1.18 -0.05 -4.74
N ILE A 16 0.86 0.60 -3.62
CA ILE A 16 0.07 1.84 -3.62
C ILE A 16 0.77 2.91 -2.81
N LEU A 17 0.88 4.11 -3.38
CA LEU A 17 1.18 5.33 -2.65
C LEU A 17 -0.14 6.06 -2.39
N ALA A 18 -0.43 6.31 -1.12
CA ALA A 18 -1.61 7.04 -0.71
C ALA A 18 -1.25 8.17 0.25
N ARG A 19 -2.10 9.20 0.28
CA ARG A 19 -2.02 10.32 1.22
C ARG A 19 -3.20 10.27 2.17
N ASP A 20 -2.93 10.40 3.46
CA ASP A 20 -3.98 10.49 4.47
C ASP A 20 -4.51 11.93 4.66
N GLU A 21 -5.53 12.06 5.51
CA GLU A 21 -6.19 13.36 5.78
C GLU A 21 -5.28 14.33 6.55
N GLN A 22 -4.24 13.83 7.22
CA GLN A 22 -3.23 14.63 7.91
C GLN A 22 -2.09 15.06 6.98
N GLY A 23 -2.11 14.59 5.73
CA GLY A 23 -1.15 14.89 4.69
C GLY A 23 0.11 14.01 4.71
N LEU A 24 0.14 12.92 5.48
CA LEU A 24 1.22 11.92 5.44
C LEU A 24 1.05 11.00 4.24
N TYR A 25 2.19 10.59 3.68
CA TYR A 25 2.29 9.61 2.62
C TYR A 25 2.56 8.23 3.19
N TRP A 26 1.84 7.26 2.62
CA TRP A 26 1.85 5.87 3.03
C TRP A 26 2.07 5.00 1.81
N ILE A 27 2.95 4.02 1.94
CA ILE A 27 3.16 2.98 0.94
C ILE A 27 2.53 1.70 1.45
N PHE A 28 1.69 1.10 0.61
CA PHE A 28 1.03 -0.18 0.82
C PHE A 28 1.67 -1.19 -0.13
N GLU A 29 2.13 -2.32 0.41
CA GLU A 29 2.63 -3.47 -0.35
C GLU A 29 1.75 -4.69 -0.08
N GLY A 30 1.05 -5.15 -1.12
CA GLY A 30 0.29 -6.38 -1.17
C GLY A 30 1.12 -7.42 -1.87
N GLY A 31 1.65 -8.38 -1.10
CA GLY A 31 2.42 -9.48 -1.65
C GLY A 31 1.52 -10.50 -2.34
N PHE A 32 2.01 -11.05 -3.45
CA PHE A 32 1.51 -12.29 -4.03
C PHE A 32 2.45 -13.42 -3.62
N ASP A 33 1.89 -14.53 -3.17
CA ASP A 33 2.65 -15.72 -2.82
C ASP A 33 2.60 -16.70 -3.98
N ASP A 34 3.69 -16.74 -4.75
CA ASP A 34 3.80 -17.60 -5.94
C ASP A 34 3.80 -19.10 -5.60
N GLU A 35 4.06 -19.50 -4.35
CA GLU A 35 4.05 -20.93 -3.96
C GLU A 35 2.63 -21.48 -3.83
N VAL A 36 1.69 -20.64 -3.39
CA VAL A 36 0.29 -21.01 -3.18
C VAL A 36 -0.67 -20.36 -4.19
N ASP A 37 -0.15 -19.57 -5.14
CA ASP A 37 -0.91 -18.85 -6.17
C ASP A 37 -2.01 -17.94 -5.58
N GLU A 38 -1.76 -17.40 -4.39
CA GLU A 38 -2.72 -16.58 -3.65
C GLU A 38 -2.12 -15.23 -3.23
N TYR A 39 -3.02 -14.25 -3.12
CA TYR A 39 -2.68 -12.97 -2.53
C TYR A 39 -2.61 -13.10 -1.01
N ARG A 40 -1.66 -12.37 -0.40
CA ARG A 40 -1.70 -12.18 1.06
C ARG A 40 -3.00 -11.50 1.45
N ASP A 41 -3.56 -11.92 2.56
CA ASP A 41 -4.81 -11.40 3.13
C ASP A 41 -4.69 -10.00 3.74
N HIS A 42 -3.50 -9.40 3.69
CA HIS A 42 -3.22 -8.07 4.24
C HIS A 42 -2.22 -7.28 3.39
N PHE A 43 -2.31 -5.95 3.47
CA PHE A 43 -1.23 -5.06 3.07
C PHE A 43 -0.24 -4.87 4.22
N ILE A 44 1.01 -4.68 3.84
CA ILE A 44 2.05 -4.15 4.71
C ILE A 44 2.19 -2.65 4.41
N MET A 45 2.12 -1.84 5.45
CA MET A 45 2.06 -0.39 5.37
C MET A 45 3.30 0.25 5.99
N LYS A 46 3.80 1.30 5.33
CA LYS A 46 4.84 2.17 5.86
C LYS A 46 4.50 3.64 5.64
N CYS A 47 4.51 4.42 6.72
CA CYS A 47 4.51 5.88 6.63
C CYS A 47 5.90 6.37 6.17
N VAL A 48 5.94 7.10 5.04
CA VAL A 48 7.18 7.65 4.46
C VAL A 48 7.32 9.15 4.68
N GLY A 49 6.45 9.74 5.49
CA GLY A 49 6.52 11.15 5.90
C GLY A 49 5.60 12.06 5.13
N ARG A 50 5.92 13.36 5.08
CA ARG A 50 5.03 14.41 4.50
C ARG A 50 5.55 14.98 3.18
N ASP A 51 6.80 14.71 2.83
CA ASP A 51 7.41 15.22 1.60
C ASP A 51 6.97 14.38 0.40
N ARG A 52 6.41 15.05 -0.61
CA ARG A 52 5.83 14.37 -1.77
C ARG A 52 6.89 13.76 -2.67
N ASP A 53 7.97 14.49 -2.93
CA ASP A 53 8.97 14.10 -3.92
C ASP A 53 9.82 12.95 -3.36
N GLU A 54 10.14 12.99 -2.07
CA GLU A 54 10.78 11.90 -1.36
C GLU A 54 9.88 10.65 -1.28
N ALA A 55 8.58 10.82 -1.01
CA ALA A 55 7.63 9.72 -1.01
C ALA A 55 7.51 9.06 -2.40
N LEU A 56 7.43 9.87 -3.46
CA LEU A 56 7.45 9.39 -4.85
C LEU A 56 8.74 8.66 -5.17
N ARG A 57 9.91 9.20 -4.79
CA ARG A 57 11.21 8.57 -5.00
C ARG A 57 11.29 7.19 -4.34
N GLN A 58 10.86 7.08 -3.08
CA GLN A 58 10.84 5.79 -2.36
C GLN A 58 9.84 4.80 -2.98
N PHE A 59 8.71 5.30 -3.46
CA PHE A 59 7.70 4.51 -4.14
C PHE A 59 8.19 3.96 -5.48
N GLU A 60 8.68 4.82 -6.38
CA GLU A 60 9.20 4.44 -7.70
C GLU A 60 10.41 3.51 -7.60
N GLY A 61 11.28 3.76 -6.63
CA GLY A 61 12.43 2.89 -6.36
C GLY A 61 12.09 1.58 -5.65
N ARG A 62 10.84 1.39 -5.18
CA ARG A 62 10.42 0.25 -4.33
C ARG A 62 11.33 0.07 -3.09
N ILE A 63 11.83 1.17 -2.53
CA ILE A 63 12.83 1.18 -1.46
C ILE A 63 12.17 1.11 -0.07
N ALA A 64 10.89 1.48 0.02
CA ALA A 64 10.23 1.73 1.29
C ALA A 64 10.13 0.47 2.15
N ILE A 65 9.76 -0.67 1.57
CA ILE A 65 9.55 -1.93 2.29
C ILE A 65 10.50 -2.97 1.69
N PRO A 66 11.65 -3.25 2.32
CA PRO A 66 12.55 -4.28 1.82
C PRO A 66 11.89 -5.67 1.85
N LEU A 67 12.27 -6.53 0.90
CA LEU A 67 11.76 -7.89 0.77
C LEU A 67 12.22 -8.80 1.93
N ASP A 68 13.48 -8.66 2.35
CA ASP A 68 14.16 -9.58 3.29
C ASP A 68 14.35 -9.02 4.71
N VAL A 69 13.46 -8.14 5.16
CA VAL A 69 13.53 -7.57 6.52
C VAL A 69 12.44 -8.12 7.41
N ASP A 70 12.71 -8.15 8.71
CA ASP A 70 11.68 -8.40 9.71
C ASP A 70 10.55 -7.37 9.57
N ARG A 71 9.37 -7.87 9.15
CA ARG A 71 8.18 -7.03 8.90
C ARG A 71 7.30 -6.84 10.14
N SER A 72 7.76 -7.27 11.32
CA SER A 72 7.04 -7.13 12.59
C SER A 72 6.78 -5.67 13.01
N ARG A 73 7.60 -4.74 12.52
CA ARG A 73 7.52 -3.30 12.84
C ARG A 73 6.66 -2.48 11.87
N TYR A 74 6.15 -3.11 10.82
CA TYR A 74 5.29 -2.44 9.86
C TYR A 74 3.83 -2.60 10.26
N GLU A 75 3.04 -1.59 9.94
CA GLU A 75 1.59 -1.66 10.12
C GLU A 75 1.02 -2.66 9.12
N ARG A 76 0.01 -3.41 9.56
CA ARG A 76 -0.70 -4.38 8.73
C ARG A 76 -2.18 -4.03 8.74
N VAL A 77 -2.80 -4.13 7.58
CA VAL A 77 -4.23 -3.92 7.41
C VAL A 77 -4.79 -5.04 6.56
N ALA A 78 -5.88 -5.65 7.02
CA ALA A 78 -6.48 -6.74 6.27
C ALA A 78 -7.07 -6.22 4.95
N LEU A 79 -6.99 -7.01 3.88
CA LEU A 79 -7.61 -6.65 2.60
C LEU A 79 -9.12 -6.46 2.74
N THR A 80 -9.77 -7.21 3.63
CA THR A 80 -11.20 -7.08 3.94
C THR A 80 -11.57 -5.72 4.55
N GLU A 81 -10.61 -5.04 5.18
CA GLU A 81 -10.79 -3.69 5.73
C GLU A 81 -10.56 -2.60 4.68
N ILE A 82 -10.07 -2.98 3.49
CA ILE A 82 -9.78 -2.07 2.40
C ILE A 82 -10.85 -2.15 1.31
N ALA A 83 -11.52 -1.02 1.11
CA ALA A 83 -12.35 -0.82 -0.08
C ALA A 83 -11.55 -0.03 -1.12
N PHE A 84 -11.20 -0.70 -2.22
CA PHE A 84 -10.69 -0.06 -3.44
C PHE A 84 -11.88 0.30 -4.35
N ASP A 85 -12.06 1.59 -4.61
CA ASP A 85 -13.09 2.04 -5.55
C ASP A 85 -12.52 2.00 -6.98
N GLU A 86 -12.74 0.88 -7.68
CA GLU A 86 -12.32 0.68 -9.07
C GLU A 86 -12.87 1.73 -10.04
N SER A 87 -14.09 2.23 -9.78
CA SER A 87 -14.73 3.25 -10.62
C SER A 87 -14.02 4.60 -10.52
N ARG A 88 -13.34 4.85 -9.40
CA ARG A 88 -12.60 6.09 -9.14
C ARG A 88 -11.09 5.94 -9.27
N ARG A 89 -10.54 4.70 -9.21
CA ARG A 89 -9.10 4.34 -9.27
C ARG A 89 -8.17 5.19 -8.39
N LYS A 90 -8.71 5.90 -7.40
CA LYS A 90 -8.03 7.02 -6.72
C LYS A 90 -8.24 7.04 -5.21
N ARG A 91 -8.89 6.05 -4.60
CA ARG A 91 -9.21 6.11 -3.17
C ARG A 91 -9.16 4.74 -2.50
N ILE A 92 -8.58 4.73 -1.29
CA ILE A 92 -8.62 3.63 -0.34
C ILE A 92 -9.37 4.10 0.90
N ARG A 93 -10.29 3.26 1.39
CA ARG A 93 -10.85 3.40 2.73
C ARG A 93 -10.39 2.23 3.57
N ILE A 94 -9.87 2.53 4.76
CA ILE A 94 -9.57 1.54 5.79
C ILE A 94 -10.72 1.66 6.79
N GLY A 95 -11.53 0.60 6.91
CA GLY A 95 -12.57 0.50 7.93
C GLY A 95 -12.17 -0.56 8.94
N THR A 96 -11.95 -0.16 10.19
CA THR A 96 -11.78 -1.09 11.31
C THR A 96 -13.11 -1.81 11.56
N ALA A 97 -13.06 -3.15 11.58
CA ALA A 97 -14.16 -3.97 12.11
C ALA A 97 -14.34 -3.78 13.63
#